data_AF-A0A9Q3HNG4-F1
#
_entry.id   AF-A0A9Q3HNG4-F1
#
_cell.length_a   1.000
_cell.length_b   1.000
_cell.length_c   1.000
_cell.angle_alpha   90.00
_cell.angle_beta   90.00
_cell.angle_gamma   90.00
#
_symmetry.space_group_name_H-M   'P 1'
#
loop_
_entity.id
_entity.type
_entity.pdbx_description
1 polymer ?
#
loop_
_entity_poly.entity_id
_entity_poly.type
_entity_poly.pdbx_seq_one_letter_code
_entity_poly.pdbx_strand_id
1 'polypeptide(L)'
;MLNRQTKRSITGYVISFNECLVISKTLKQLTVSLSMSEAEYKALTDLSAEVLWLRQFVQKLSLCFLEGPTVIFDNNQGCIITANSDSNSNTRRMEHVEIQLHFIREVIQENKIKVACVPTSEMLADFITKLCVSLLC
;
A
#
# COMPACT_ATOMS: atom_id res chain seq x y z
N MET A 1 -6.80 -8.71 8.49
CA MET A 1 -7.68 -8.73 9.68
C MET A 1 -6.83 -8.64 10.94
N LEU A 2 -7.25 -7.86 11.94
CA LEU A 2 -6.55 -7.77 13.24
C LEU A 2 -6.89 -8.98 14.11
N ASN A 3 -5.88 -9.75 14.52
CA ASN A 3 -6.10 -10.88 15.42
C ASN A 3 -6.40 -10.37 16.85
N ARG A 4 -7.54 -10.75 17.43
CA ARG A 4 -8.00 -10.19 18.72
C ARG A 4 -7.13 -10.57 19.93
N GLN A 5 -6.48 -11.74 19.90
CA GLN A 5 -5.63 -12.24 20.99
C GLN A 5 -4.22 -11.67 20.92
N THR A 6 -3.62 -11.67 19.73
CA THR A 6 -2.23 -11.22 19.54
C THR A 6 -2.11 -9.74 19.19
N LYS A 7 -3.23 -9.10 18.82
CA LYS A 7 -3.30 -7.72 18.30
C LYS A 7 -2.37 -7.47 17.10
N ARG A 8 -1.98 -8.54 16.40
CA ARG A 8 -1.20 -8.49 15.16
C ARG A 8 -2.14 -8.65 13.98
N SER A 9 -2.02 -7.79 12.97
CA SER A 9 -2.76 -7.95 11.73
C SER A 9 -1.99 -8.85 10.76
N ILE A 10 -2.72 -9.39 9.79
CA ILE A 10 -2.15 -9.98 8.58
C ILE A 10 -2.19 -8.90 7.50
N THR A 11 -1.02 -8.62 6.92
CA THR A 11 -0.85 -7.84 5.69
C THR A 11 -0.96 -8.82 4.52
N GLY A 12 -1.77 -8.49 3.53
CA GLY A 12 -1.81 -9.22 2.27
C GLY A 12 -1.85 -8.25 1.11
N TYR A 13 -0.99 -8.44 0.11
CA TYR A 13 -1.03 -7.68 -1.12
C TYR A 13 -0.60 -8.49 -2.35
N VAL A 14 -1.05 -7.99 -3.50
CA VAL A 14 -0.80 -8.56 -4.82
C VAL A 14 -0.18 -7.50 -5.70
N ILE A 15 0.84 -7.85 -6.48
CA ILE A 15 1.47 -6.98 -7.46
C ILE A 15 1.44 -7.67 -8.82
N SER A 16 0.82 -7.00 -9.77
CA SER A 16 0.75 -7.44 -11.16
C SER A 16 1.59 -6.53 -12.05
N PHE A 17 2.16 -7.08 -13.11
CA PHE A 17 2.90 -6.38 -14.15
C PHE A 17 2.29 -6.76 -15.51
N ASN A 18 1.78 -5.77 -16.27
CA ASN A 18 1.07 -5.99 -17.54
C ASN A 18 0.00 -7.09 -17.43
N GLU A 19 -0.91 -6.94 -16.46
CA GLU A 19 -2.01 -7.89 -16.17
C GLU A 19 -1.57 -9.29 -15.70
N CYS A 20 -0.26 -9.54 -15.59
CA CYS A 20 0.28 -10.79 -15.08
C CYS A 20 0.61 -10.68 -13.59
N LEU A 21 0.15 -11.63 -12.78
CA LEU A 21 0.49 -11.72 -11.37
C LEU A 21 1.99 -12.04 -11.21
N VAL A 22 2.74 -11.14 -10.57
CA VAL A 22 4.18 -11.34 -10.31
C VAL A 22 4.44 -11.66 -8.84
N ILE A 23 3.77 -10.95 -7.93
CA ILE A 23 3.95 -11.15 -6.49
C ILE A 23 2.59 -11.30 -5.82
N SER A 24 2.48 -12.34 -4.98
CA SER A 24 1.41 -12.46 -3.98
C SER A 24 2.07 -12.70 -2.63
N LYS A 25 1.76 -11.87 -1.65
CA LYS A 25 2.36 -11.93 -0.32
C LYS A 25 1.30 -11.86 0.75
N THR A 26 1.38 -12.77 1.71
CA THR A 26 0.59 -12.74 2.94
C THR A 26 1.54 -12.91 4.12
N LEU A 27 1.62 -11.90 4.97
CA LEU A 27 2.55 -11.87 6.09
C LEU A 27 1.86 -11.38 7.36
N LYS A 28 2.14 -12.06 8.47
CA LYS A 28 1.75 -11.58 9.79
C LYS A 28 2.63 -10.39 10.17
N GLN A 29 2.04 -9.26 10.49
CA GLN A 29 2.77 -8.10 10.98
C GLN A 29 3.51 -8.45 12.26
N LEU A 30 4.82 -8.16 12.28
CA LEU A 30 5.69 -8.48 13.42
C LEU A 30 5.34 -7.64 14.66
N THR A 31 4.94 -6.39 14.44
CA THR A 31 4.50 -5.48 15.49
C THR A 31 3.01 -5.61 15.74
N VAL A 32 2.61 -5.32 16.98
CA VAL A 32 1.21 -5.11 17.35
C VAL A 32 0.72 -3.82 16.71
N SER A 33 -0.55 -3.77 16.32
CA SER A 33 -1.24 -2.54 15.91
C SER A 33 -2.27 -2.15 16.95
N LEU A 34 -2.29 -0.87 17.31
CA LEU A 34 -3.22 -0.25 18.25
C LEU A 34 -4.59 0.01 17.59
N SER A 35 -4.63 0.12 16.26
CA SER A 35 -5.86 0.28 15.48
C SER A 35 -5.84 -0.51 14.17
N MET A 36 -7.02 -0.71 13.58
CA MET A 36 -7.12 -1.29 12.23
C MET A 36 -6.49 -0.37 11.19
N SER A 37 -6.68 0.94 11.32
CA SER A 37 -6.08 1.94 10.44
C SER A 37 -4.55 1.88 10.48
N GLU A 38 -3.95 1.74 11.66
CA GLU A 38 -2.49 1.56 11.77
C GLU A 38 -1.98 0.32 11.05
N ALA A 39 -2.69 -0.80 11.21
CA ALA A 39 -2.34 -2.01 10.50
C ALA A 39 -2.39 -1.81 8.97
N GLU A 40 -3.30 -0.97 8.47
CA GLU A 40 -3.44 -0.66 7.04
C GLU A 40 -2.37 0.29 6.55
N TYR A 41 -2.02 1.35 7.29
CA TYR A 41 -0.88 2.19 6.94
C TYR A 41 0.42 1.38 6.89
N LYS A 42 0.61 0.48 7.85
CA LYS A 42 1.78 -0.41 7.84
C LYS A 42 1.79 -1.30 6.58
N ALA A 43 0.65 -1.89 6.22
CA ALA A 43 0.53 -2.69 5.00
C ALA A 43 0.81 -1.86 3.74
N LEU A 44 0.31 -0.62 3.69
CA LEU A 44 0.53 0.31 2.59
C LEU A 44 2.00 0.74 2.48
N THR A 45 2.67 0.99 3.61
CA THR A 45 4.12 1.28 3.66
C THR A 45 4.93 0.09 3.14
N ASP A 46 4.66 -1.12 3.63
CA ASP A 46 5.36 -2.35 3.21
C ASP A 46 5.20 -2.56 1.69
N LEU A 47 3.97 -2.40 1.18
CA LEU A 47 3.68 -2.51 -0.25
C LEU A 47 4.37 -1.43 -1.07
N SER A 48 4.32 -0.18 -0.62
CA SER A 48 4.93 0.96 -1.33
C SER A 48 6.45 0.76 -1.47
N ALA A 49 7.11 0.28 -0.41
CA ALA A 49 8.54 -0.05 -0.46
C ALA A 49 8.83 -1.16 -1.48
N GLU A 50 8.01 -2.21 -1.54
CA GLU A 50 8.18 -3.32 -2.49
C GLU A 50 7.92 -2.88 -3.94
N VAL A 51 6.93 -2.02 -4.16
CA VAL A 51 6.66 -1.39 -5.46
C VAL A 51 7.85 -0.54 -5.91
N LEU A 52 8.39 0.30 -5.04
CA LEU A 52 9.58 1.12 -5.35
C LEU A 52 10.79 0.27 -5.74
N TRP A 53 11.03 -0.81 -4.99
CA TRP A 53 12.08 -1.76 -5.32
C TRP A 53 11.85 -2.42 -6.68
N LEU A 54 10.63 -2.89 -6.96
CA LEU A 54 10.28 -3.49 -8.25
C LEU A 54 10.45 -2.52 -9.41
N ARG A 55 10.02 -1.26 -9.26
CA ARG A 55 10.19 -0.23 -10.28
C ARG A 55 11.66 -0.07 -10.65
N GLN A 56 12.53 0.05 -9.65
CA GLN A 56 13.98 0.15 -9.85
C GLN A 56 14.55 -1.13 -10.48
N PHE A 57 14.07 -2.30 -10.06
CA PHE A 57 14.53 -3.59 -10.57
C PHE A 57 14.21 -3.76 -12.06
N VAL A 58 12.96 -3.50 -12.47
CA VAL A 58 12.53 -3.60 -13.88
C VAL A 58 13.28 -2.59 -14.76
N GLN A 59 13.47 -1.36 -14.27
CA GLN A 59 14.26 -0.34 -14.99
C GLN A 59 15.73 -0.76 -15.15
N LYS A 60 16.37 -1.32 -14.11
CA LYS A 60 17.75 -1.82 -14.19
C LYS A 60 17.93 -2.96 -15.19
N LEU A 61 16.92 -3.82 -15.33
CA LEU A 61 16.92 -4.89 -16.31
C LEU A 61 16.58 -4.43 -17.73
N SER A 62 16.31 -3.14 -17.95
CA SER A 62 15.88 -2.57 -19.24
C SER A 62 14.65 -3.28 -19.82
N LEU A 63 13.80 -3.85 -18.95
CA LEU A 63 12.60 -4.58 -19.36
C LEU A 63 11.49 -3.63 -19.78
N CYS A 64 11.43 -2.45 -19.17
CA CYS A 64 10.38 -1.47 -19.41
C CYS A 64 10.75 -0.10 -18.84
N PHE A 65 10.30 0.97 -19.50
CA PHE A 65 10.33 2.32 -18.96
C PHE A 65 8.98 2.63 -18.32
N LEU A 66 8.94 2.60 -16.98
CA LEU A 66 7.71 2.87 -16.22
C LEU A 66 7.46 4.38 -16.14
N GLU A 67 6.62 4.89 -17.04
CA GLU A 67 6.19 6.29 -17.02
C GLU A 67 5.11 6.52 -15.96
N GLY A 68 5.27 7.59 -15.16
CA GLY A 68 4.28 7.97 -14.16
C GLY A 68 4.18 7.04 -12.93
N PRO A 69 3.19 7.28 -12.06
CA PRO A 69 3.07 6.60 -10.78
C PRO A 69 2.45 5.21 -10.92
N THR A 70 2.88 4.27 -10.08
CA THR A 70 2.21 2.98 -9.94
C THR A 70 0.95 3.13 -9.11
N VAL A 71 -0.18 2.61 -9.57
CA VAL A 71 -1.44 2.71 -8.84
C VAL A 71 -1.54 1.57 -7.82
N ILE A 72 -1.66 1.95 -6.55
CA ILE A 72 -1.98 1.07 -5.43
C ILE A 72 -3.47 1.25 -5.11
N PHE A 73 -4.17 0.13 -5.07
CA PHE A 73 -5.59 0.07 -4.76
C PHE A 73 -5.81 -0.40 -3.32
N ASP A 74 -6.60 0.38 -2.59
CA ASP A 74 -7.04 0.11 -1.22
C ASP A 74 -8.57 0.27 -1.13
N ASN A 75 -9.22 -0.48 -0.25
CA ASN A 75 -10.65 -0.35 0.03
C ASN A 75 -10.94 0.57 1.22
N ASN A 76 -9.92 0.95 2.02
CA ASN A 76 -10.11 1.88 3.13
C ASN A 76 -10.06 3.35 2.65
N GLN A 77 -11.23 3.92 2.39
CA GLN A 77 -11.37 5.34 2.02
C GLN A 77 -10.69 6.31 3.00
N GLY A 78 -10.71 6.03 4.31
CA GLY A 78 -10.05 6.86 5.31
C GLY A 78 -8.52 6.84 5.20
N CYS A 79 -7.95 5.67 4.86
CA CYS A 79 -6.52 5.52 4.55
C CYS A 79 -6.14 6.36 3.32
N ILE A 80 -6.93 6.23 2.26
CA ILE A 80 -6.72 6.90 0.96
C ILE A 80 -6.79 8.42 1.09
N ILE A 81 -7.82 8.94 1.76
CA ILE A 81 -7.99 10.39 1.96
C ILE A 81 -6.80 10.96 2.73
N THR A 82 -6.37 10.28 3.79
CA THR A 82 -5.28 10.77 4.64
C THR A 82 -3.91 10.67 3.97
N ALA A 83 -3.68 9.61 3.19
CA ALA A 83 -2.47 9.41 2.41
C ALA A 83 -2.33 10.48 1.31
N ASN A 84 -3.43 10.88 0.69
CA ASN A 84 -3.45 11.90 -0.37
C ASN A 84 -3.61 13.34 0.14
N SER A 85 -3.87 13.56 1.44
CA SER A 85 -4.04 14.91 1.99
C SER A 85 -2.71 15.51 2.46
N ASP A 86 -2.43 16.76 2.09
CA ASP A 86 -1.31 17.54 2.64
C ASP A 86 -1.58 18.10 4.06
N SER A 87 -2.82 17.97 4.55
CA SER A 87 -3.22 18.57 5.83
C SER A 87 -2.88 17.66 7.02
N ASN A 88 -2.27 18.26 8.03
CA ASN A 88 -2.04 17.66 9.35
C ASN A 88 -3.29 17.75 10.27
N SER A 89 -4.48 17.98 9.72
CA SER A 89 -5.70 18.21 10.51
C SER A 89 -6.12 17.00 11.36
N ASN A 90 -5.69 15.78 10.97
CA ASN A 90 -5.90 14.54 11.73
C ASN A 90 -4.67 14.08 12.54
N THR A 91 -3.55 14.83 12.52
CA THR A 91 -2.25 14.40 13.05
C THR A 91 -2.29 14.04 14.53
N ARG A 92 -3.10 14.73 15.34
CA ARG A 92 -3.22 14.46 16.79
C ARG A 92 -3.75 13.06 17.13
N ARG A 93 -4.49 12.41 16.22
CA ARG A 93 -4.97 11.02 16.40
C ARG A 93 -4.07 9.98 15.73
N MET A 94 -3.01 10.42 15.04
CA MET A 94 -2.22 9.62 14.12
C MET A 94 -0.70 9.71 14.37
N GLU A 95 -0.28 10.31 15.48
CA GLU A 95 1.14 10.40 15.87
C GLU A 95 1.85 9.02 15.83
N HIS A 96 1.14 7.95 16.22
CA HIS A 96 1.67 6.58 16.20
C HIS A 96 1.90 5.99 14.79
N VAL A 97 1.42 6.64 13.73
CA VAL A 97 1.62 6.24 12.32
C VAL A 97 2.22 7.36 11.47
N GLU A 98 2.72 8.42 12.11
CA GLU A 98 3.20 9.63 11.44
C GLU A 98 4.35 9.32 10.47
N ILE A 99 5.29 8.46 10.87
CA ILE A 99 6.42 8.07 10.02
C ILE A 99 5.94 7.36 8.74
N GLN A 100 5.01 6.41 8.87
CA GLN A 100 4.43 5.70 7.73
C GLN A 100 3.71 6.65 6.79
N LEU A 101 2.94 7.59 7.33
CA LEU A 101 2.23 8.61 6.57
C LEU A 101 3.18 9.54 5.81
N HIS A 102 4.24 10.01 6.46
CA HIS A 102 5.24 10.86 5.82
C HIS A 102 5.92 10.16 4.66
N PHE A 103 6.36 8.91 4.85
CA PHE A 103 6.94 8.11 3.78
C PHE A 103 5.98 7.95 2.59
N ILE A 104 4.71 7.58 2.84
CA ILE A 104 3.73 7.40 1.77
C ILE A 104 3.50 8.72 1.01
N ARG A 105 3.34 9.84 1.73
CA ARG A 105 3.14 11.17 1.14
C ARG A 105 4.33 11.60 0.29
N GLU A 106 5.55 11.41 0.77
CA GLU A 106 6.76 11.71 0.02
C GLU A 106 6.80 10.95 -1.30
N VAL A 107 6.54 9.65 -1.27
CA VAL A 107 6.56 8.80 -2.47
C VAL A 107 5.43 9.16 -3.46
N ILE A 108 4.27 9.61 -2.96
CA ILE A 108 3.18 10.15 -3.78
C ILE A 108 3.60 11.49 -4.41
N GLN A 109 4.20 12.39 -3.63
CA GLN A 109 4.66 13.71 -4.10
C GLN A 109 5.76 13.58 -5.16
N GLU A 110 6.64 12.58 -5.03
CA GLU A 110 7.63 12.22 -6.05
C GLU A 110 7.01 11.56 -7.31
N ASN A 111 5.68 11.41 -7.35
CA ASN A 111 4.94 10.79 -8.44
C ASN A 111 5.39 9.35 -8.76
N LYS A 112 5.89 8.62 -7.76
CA LYS A 112 6.32 7.22 -7.92
C LYS A 112 5.16 6.24 -7.70
N ILE A 113 4.23 6.59 -6.82
CA ILE A 113 3.00 5.83 -6.54
C ILE A 113 1.79 6.75 -6.51
N LYS A 114 0.60 6.17 -6.70
CA LYS A 114 -0.70 6.82 -6.50
C LYS A 114 -1.60 5.86 -5.72
N VAL A 115 -2.26 6.34 -4.68
CA VAL A 115 -3.19 5.52 -3.89
C VAL A 115 -4.63 5.85 -4.31
N ALA A 116 -5.36 4.84 -4.79
CA ALA A 116 -6.72 4.99 -5.32
C ALA A 116 -7.70 3.97 -4.70
N CYS A 117 -8.99 4.31 -4.72
CA CYS A 117 -10.04 3.42 -4.26
C CYS A 117 -10.55 2.57 -5.42
N VAL A 118 -10.75 1.28 -5.19
CA VAL A 118 -11.47 0.38 -6.10
C VAL A 118 -12.65 -0.23 -5.33
N PRO A 119 -13.85 -0.33 -5.93
CA PRO A 119 -14.95 -1.01 -5.29
C PRO A 119 -14.56 -2.46 -4.99
N THR A 120 -14.95 -2.95 -3.81
CA THR A 120 -14.64 -4.30 -3.32
C THR A 120 -14.95 -5.39 -4.36
N SER A 121 -16.01 -5.22 -5.15
CA SER A 121 -16.40 -6.12 -6.26
C SER A 121 -15.38 -6.28 -7.39
N GLU A 122 -14.45 -5.34 -7.55
CA GLU A 122 -13.43 -5.31 -8.61
C GLU A 122 -12.03 -5.63 -8.07
N MET A 123 -11.89 -5.80 -6.75
CA MET A 123 -10.64 -6.26 -6.16
C MET A 123 -10.50 -7.77 -6.41
N LEU A 124 -9.71 -8.15 -7.43
CA LEU A 124 -9.23 -9.54 -7.65
C LEU A 124 -8.62 -10.19 -6.38
N ALA A 125 -8.29 -9.36 -5.40
CA ALA A 125 -7.68 -9.65 -4.12
C ALA A 125 -8.63 -10.15 -3.02
N ASP A 126 -9.97 -10.06 -3.16
CA ASP A 126 -10.90 -10.15 -2.02
C ASP A 126 -10.82 -11.43 -1.17
N PHE A 127 -10.34 -12.55 -1.73
CA PHE A 127 -10.15 -13.80 -0.97
C PHE A 127 -8.83 -13.89 -0.19
N ILE A 128 -7.79 -13.10 -0.53
CA ILE A 128 -6.42 -13.28 0.01
C ILE A 128 -5.83 -11.96 0.54
N THR A 129 -6.24 -10.80 0.03
CA THR A 129 -5.40 -9.61 0.05
C THR A 129 -6.16 -8.31 0.31
N LYS A 130 -5.53 -7.43 1.11
CA LYS A 130 -6.07 -6.11 1.49
C LYS A 130 -5.76 -5.03 0.46
N LEU A 131 -4.70 -5.22 -0.33
CA LEU A 131 -4.19 -4.23 -1.28
C LEU A 131 -3.87 -4.89 -2.61
N CYS A 132 -4.03 -4.17 -3.71
CA CYS A 132 -3.72 -4.64 -5.06
C CYS A 132 -2.92 -3.57 -5.82
N VAL A 133 -1.98 -3.99 -6.66
CA VAL A 133 -1.15 -3.09 -7.47
C VAL A 133 -1.12 -3.59 -8.91
N SER A 134 -1.25 -2.64 -9.84
CA SER A 134 -0.98 -2.86 -11.26
C SER A 134 0.17 -1.96 -11.72
N LEU A 135 1.27 -2.58 -12.11
CA LEU A 135 2.36 -1.94 -12.84
C LEU A 135 2.08 -2.09 -14.33
N LEU A 136 1.96 -0.95 -15.02
CA LEU A 136 1.86 -0.88 -16.47
C LEU A 136 3.14 -0.25 -17.01
N CYS A 137 3.66 -0.87 -18.07
CA CYS A 137 4.36 -0.14 -19.11
C CYS A 137 3.35 0.75 -19.85
#